data_AF-A0A4Y0BQ47-F1
#
_entry.id   AF-A0A4Y0BQ47-F1
#
_cell.length_a   1.000
_cell.length_b   1.000
_cell.length_c   1.000
_cell.angle_alpha   90.00
_cell.angle_beta   90.00
_cell.angle_gamma   90.00
#
_symmetry.space_group_name_H-M   'P 1'
#
loop_
_entity.id
_entity.type
_entity.pdbx_description
1 polymer ?
#
loop_
_entity_poly.entity_id
_entity_poly.type
_entity_poly.pdbx_seq_one_letter_code
_entity_poly.pdbx_strand_id
1 'polypeptide(L)'
;MESKFGVYIKFNGCLIVLIVGFHVIVNAHRWIVQLQNWNEYHFLEGLEMRNHPAVDGVFQIMWIIAVTALYQALWLEVELLLYPIGIVIGLETLIIGVGDVIKRWNDDAEDCFLRRGQDALWFFAVLFYFYYTLYILKKLFRSDDRKLTPRSVDNHPAYPLVRVH
;
A
#
# COMPACT_ATOMS: atom_id res chain seq x y z
N MET A 1 24.12 5.93 -2.01
CA MET A 1 23.07 6.97 -1.98
C MET A 1 23.50 7.99 -0.95
N GLU A 2 23.48 9.27 -1.31
CA GLU A 2 23.78 10.36 -0.37
C GLU A 2 22.87 10.28 0.85
N SER A 3 23.41 10.41 2.06
CA SER A 3 22.67 10.34 3.33
C SER A 3 21.41 11.23 3.33
N LYS A 4 21.49 12.40 2.67
CA LYS A 4 20.38 13.35 2.52
C LYS A 4 19.20 12.80 1.71
N PHE A 5 19.48 12.00 0.66
CA PHE A 5 18.46 11.43 -0.20
C PHE A 5 17.64 10.36 0.52
N GLY A 6 18.30 9.50 1.32
CA GLY A 6 17.62 8.49 2.14
C GLY A 6 16.67 9.10 3.17
N VAL A 7 17.09 10.18 3.84
CA VAL A 7 16.25 10.92 4.80
C VAL A 7 15.02 11.52 4.12
N TYR A 8 15.20 12.13 2.94
CA TYR A 8 14.08 12.69 2.17
C TYR A 8 13.05 11.62 1.77
N ILE A 9 13.49 10.44 1.33
CA ILE A 9 12.57 9.36 0.97
C ILE A 9 11.80 8.85 2.18
N LYS A 10 12.48 8.65 3.33
CA LYS A 10 11.81 8.25 4.58
C LYS A 10 10.79 9.30 5.03
N PHE A 11 11.12 10.60 4.90
CA PHE A 11 10.18 11.68 5.16
C PHE A 11 8.92 11.61 4.27
N ASN A 12 9.08 11.36 2.96
CA ASN A 12 7.93 11.16 2.07
C ASN A 12 7.11 9.92 2.43
N GLY A 13 7.76 8.83 2.82
CA GLY A 13 7.08 7.65 3.37
C GLY A 13 6.25 7.98 4.60
N CYS A 14 6.79 8.76 5.54
CA CYS A 14 6.07 9.22 6.73
C CYS A 14 4.88 10.12 6.37
N LEU A 15 5.03 11.04 5.41
CA LEU A 15 3.93 11.86 4.90
C LEU A 15 2.81 10.99 4.33
N ILE A 16 3.15 9.96 3.56
CA ILE A 16 2.17 9.00 3.04
C ILE A 16 1.43 8.31 4.18
N VAL A 17 2.15 7.82 5.21
CA VAL A 17 1.51 7.18 6.37
C VAL A 17 0.57 8.14 7.09
N LEU A 18 0.96 9.40 7.27
CA LEU A 18 0.10 10.41 7.92
C LEU A 18 -1.17 10.67 7.12
N ILE A 19 -1.05 10.90 5.81
CA ILE A 19 -2.19 11.22 4.94
C ILE A 19 -3.14 10.02 4.82
N VAL A 20 -2.59 8.85 4.48
CA VAL A 20 -3.40 7.63 4.31
C VAL A 20 -3.95 7.17 5.64
N GLY A 21 -3.16 7.22 6.72
CA GLY A 21 -3.60 6.87 8.06
C GLY A 21 -4.74 7.75 8.56
N PHE A 22 -4.68 9.07 8.32
CA PHE A 22 -5.79 9.97 8.61
C PHE A 22 -7.06 9.55 7.84
N HIS A 23 -6.94 9.26 6.55
CA HIS A 23 -8.06 8.79 5.73
C HIS A 23 -8.66 7.48 6.25
N VAL A 24 -7.81 6.52 6.63
CA VAL A 24 -8.22 5.24 7.21
C VAL A 24 -8.95 5.45 8.53
N ILE A 25 -8.51 6.37 9.40
CA ILE A 25 -9.20 6.68 10.66
C ILE A 25 -10.58 7.30 10.39
N VAL A 26 -10.67 8.25 9.46
CA VAL A 26 -11.95 8.87 9.09
C VAL A 26 -12.91 7.83 8.52
N ASN A 27 -12.43 6.93 7.66
CA ASN A 27 -13.24 5.86 7.09
C ASN A 27 -13.66 4.85 8.16
N ALA A 28 -12.77 4.48 9.09
CA ALA A 28 -13.11 3.61 10.21
C ALA A 28 -14.24 4.21 11.07
N HIS A 29 -14.17 5.51 11.34
CA HIS A 29 -15.22 6.21 12.08
C HIS A 29 -16.55 6.17 11.32
N ARG A 30 -16.54 6.46 10.01
CA ARG A 30 -17.74 6.39 9.16
C ARG A 30 -18.34 4.99 9.15
N TRP A 31 -17.50 3.97 8.99
CA TRP A 31 -17.90 2.57 9.02
C TRP A 31 -18.55 2.19 10.35
N ILE A 32 -17.97 2.60 11.50
CA ILE A 32 -18.56 2.35 12.83
C ILE A 32 -19.95 3.00 12.95
N VAL A 33 -20.10 4.25 12.50
CA VAL A 33 -21.39 4.95 12.51
C VAL A 33 -22.42 4.27 11.61
N GLN A 34 -22.00 3.78 10.43
CA GLN A 34 -22.87 3.02 9.53
C GLN A 34 -23.29 1.67 10.12
N LEU A 35 -22.38 0.97 10.80
CA LEU A 35 -22.67 -0.29 11.48
C LEU A 35 -23.70 -0.10 12.60
N GLN A 36 -23.63 1.02 13.33
CA GLN A 36 -24.60 1.36 14.38
C GLN A 36 -25.99 1.67 13.83
N ASN A 37 -26.06 2.32 12.66
CA ASN A 37 -27.32 2.77 12.04
C ASN A 37 -27.77 1.86 10.89
N TRP A 38 -27.30 0.60 10.86
CA TRP A 38 -27.49 -0.33 9.76
C TRP A 38 -28.97 -0.61 9.42
N ASN A 39 -29.84 -0.56 10.43
CA ASN A 39 -31.28 -0.81 10.26
C ASN A 39 -32.04 0.36 9.59
N GLU A 40 -31.42 1.54 9.43
CA GLU A 40 -32.09 2.75 8.95
C GLU A 40 -31.70 3.17 7.51
N TYR A 41 -30.65 2.58 6.92
CA TYR A 41 -30.18 2.97 5.59
C TYR A 41 -30.78 2.12 4.47
N HIS A 42 -31.52 2.76 3.56
CA HIS A 42 -31.92 2.18 2.28
C HIS A 42 -30.71 2.10 1.34
N PHE A 43 -30.36 0.89 0.91
CA PHE A 43 -29.32 0.65 -0.09
C PHE A 43 -29.75 1.26 -1.43
N LEU A 44 -28.90 2.09 -2.01
CA LEU A 44 -29.06 2.54 -3.39
C LEU A 44 -28.60 1.40 -4.32
N GLU A 45 -29.54 0.86 -5.09
CA GLU A 45 -29.33 -0.21 -6.08
C GLU A 45 -28.26 0.20 -7.12
N GLY A 46 -27.35 -0.73 -7.46
CA GLY A 46 -26.45 -0.61 -8.62
C GLY A 46 -24.97 -0.96 -8.40
N LEU A 47 -24.49 -1.10 -7.15
CA LEU A 47 -23.09 -1.48 -6.82
C LEU A 47 -23.01 -2.31 -5.52
N GLU A 48 -23.93 -3.26 -5.35
CA GLU A 48 -24.52 -3.64 -4.07
C GLU A 48 -23.67 -4.46 -3.09
N MET A 49 -22.49 -4.96 -3.44
CA MET A 49 -21.64 -5.63 -2.43
C MET A 49 -20.80 -4.67 -1.58
N ARG A 50 -20.31 -3.54 -2.13
CA ARG A 50 -19.44 -2.61 -1.37
C ARG A 50 -20.21 -1.80 -0.33
N ASN A 51 -21.51 -1.59 -0.54
CA ASN A 51 -22.36 -0.87 0.41
C ASN A 51 -22.79 -1.73 1.60
N HIS A 52 -22.42 -3.01 1.63
CA HIS A 52 -22.63 -3.86 2.79
C HIS A 52 -21.49 -3.65 3.81
N PRO A 53 -21.78 -3.40 5.10
CA PRO A 53 -20.87 -2.90 6.12
C PRO A 53 -19.92 -4.00 6.55
N ALA A 54 -20.32 -5.26 6.36
CA ALA A 54 -19.40 -6.38 6.50
C ALA A 54 -18.31 -6.36 5.41
N VAL A 55 -18.68 -6.05 4.17
CA VAL A 55 -17.73 -5.96 3.06
C VAL A 55 -16.86 -4.71 3.23
N ASP A 56 -17.47 -3.55 3.49
CA ASP A 56 -16.75 -2.31 3.77
C ASP A 56 -15.80 -2.46 4.98
N GLY A 57 -16.25 -3.18 6.03
CA GLY A 57 -15.43 -3.52 7.18
C GLY A 57 -14.22 -4.39 6.85
N VAL A 58 -14.34 -5.36 5.93
CA VAL A 58 -13.20 -6.16 5.46
C VAL A 58 -12.16 -5.27 4.75
N PHE A 59 -12.60 -4.40 3.85
CA PHE A 59 -11.70 -3.45 3.19
C PHE A 59 -11.06 -2.49 4.18
N GLN A 60 -11.82 -2.01 5.17
CA GLN A 60 -11.32 -1.14 6.21
C GLN A 60 -10.24 -1.82 7.07
N ILE A 61 -10.44 -3.08 7.46
CA ILE A 61 -9.44 -3.87 8.18
C ILE A 61 -8.18 -4.08 7.32
N MET A 62 -8.35 -4.41 6.03
CA MET A 62 -7.22 -4.53 5.09
C MET A 62 -6.40 -3.24 5.01
N TRP A 63 -7.07 -2.09 4.93
CA TRP A 63 -6.42 -0.78 4.92
C TRP A 63 -5.69 -0.46 6.23
N ILE A 64 -6.28 -0.77 7.39
CA ILE A 64 -5.61 -0.63 8.70
C ILE A 64 -4.34 -1.48 8.75
N ILE A 65 -4.42 -2.74 8.34
CA ILE A 65 -3.26 -3.66 8.30
C ILE A 65 -2.19 -3.10 7.35
N ALA A 66 -2.58 -2.64 6.16
CA ALA A 66 -1.66 -2.11 5.16
C ALA A 66 -0.92 -0.85 5.64
N VAL A 67 -1.62 0.10 6.26
CA VAL A 67 -1.01 1.33 6.80
C VAL A 67 -0.10 1.01 7.98
N THR A 68 -0.53 0.10 8.86
CA THR A 68 0.29 -0.34 10.00
C THR A 68 1.55 -1.04 9.53
N ALA A 69 1.45 -1.91 8.53
CA ALA A 69 2.60 -2.57 7.91
C ALA A 69 3.54 -1.56 7.25
N LEU A 70 3.01 -0.56 6.51
CA LEU A 70 3.83 0.51 5.93
C LEU A 70 4.57 1.31 7.01
N TYR A 71 3.90 1.68 8.10
CA TYR A 71 4.54 2.35 9.24
C TYR A 71 5.67 1.49 9.82
N GLN A 72 5.40 0.20 10.09
CA GLN A 72 6.42 -0.73 10.57
C GLN A 72 7.57 -0.91 9.56
N ALA A 73 7.30 -0.94 8.27
CA ALA A 73 8.30 -1.02 7.21
C ALA A 73 9.28 0.17 7.25
N LEU A 74 8.77 1.38 7.52
CA LEU A 74 9.60 2.58 7.61
C LEU A 74 10.54 2.58 8.83
N TRP A 75 10.08 2.05 9.97
CA TRP A 75 10.86 2.02 11.21
C TRP A 75 11.81 0.82 11.30
N LEU A 76 11.36 -0.34 10.86
CA LEU A 76 12.15 -1.57 10.87
C LEU A 76 13.02 -1.71 9.61
N GLU A 77 12.77 -0.87 8.60
CA GLU A 77 13.46 -0.87 7.31
C GLU A 77 13.36 -2.22 6.59
N VAL A 78 12.23 -2.90 6.77
CA VAL A 78 11.95 -4.23 6.20
C VAL A 78 11.14 -4.11 4.92
N GLU A 79 11.73 -4.56 3.80
CA GLU A 79 11.07 -4.58 2.48
C GLU A 79 9.74 -5.35 2.48
N LEU A 80 9.68 -6.50 3.17
CA LEU A 80 8.51 -7.38 3.14
C LEU A 80 7.23 -6.70 3.67
N LEU A 81 7.38 -5.72 4.55
CA LEU A 81 6.27 -4.98 5.13
C LEU A 81 5.70 -3.89 4.19
N LEU A 82 6.34 -3.63 3.04
CA LEU A 82 5.81 -2.74 2.00
C LEU A 82 4.79 -3.43 1.08
N TYR A 83 4.74 -4.77 1.04
CA TYR A 83 3.83 -5.49 0.14
C TYR A 83 2.35 -5.29 0.46
N PRO A 84 1.90 -5.34 1.73
CA PRO A 84 0.48 -5.19 2.06
C PRO A 84 -0.15 -3.92 1.47
N ILE A 85 0.53 -2.78 1.59
CA ILE A 85 0.02 -1.52 1.05
C ILE A 85 -0.02 -1.50 -0.49
N GLY A 86 0.96 -2.10 -1.15
CA GLY A 86 0.95 -2.24 -2.61
C GLY A 86 -0.17 -3.14 -3.12
N ILE A 87 -0.48 -4.22 -2.40
CA ILE A 87 -1.58 -5.15 -2.72
C ILE A 87 -2.93 -4.45 -2.57
N VAL A 88 -3.16 -3.76 -1.45
CA VAL A 88 -4.44 -3.07 -1.19
C VAL A 88 -4.71 -2.01 -2.26
N ILE A 89 -3.72 -1.21 -2.62
CA ILE A 89 -3.85 -0.20 -3.68
C ILE A 89 -4.11 -0.84 -5.04
N GLY A 90 -3.43 -1.94 -5.36
CA GLY A 90 -3.65 -2.67 -6.61
C GLY A 90 -5.06 -3.23 -6.70
N LEU A 91 -5.57 -3.79 -5.61
CA LEU A 91 -6.93 -4.31 -5.53
C LEU A 91 -7.99 -3.20 -5.70
N GLU A 92 -7.83 -2.06 -5.02
CA GLU A 92 -8.75 -0.92 -5.15
C GLU A 92 -8.74 -0.35 -6.56
N THR A 93 -7.56 -0.25 -7.19
CA THR A 93 -7.43 0.20 -8.58
C THR A 93 -8.14 -0.76 -9.54
N LEU A 94 -8.02 -2.07 -9.31
CA LEU A 94 -8.70 -3.09 -10.10
C LEU A 94 -10.22 -3.00 -9.94
N ILE A 95 -10.72 -2.83 -8.70
CA ILE A 95 -12.15 -2.69 -8.42
C ILE A 95 -12.72 -1.44 -9.12
N ILE A 96 -12.02 -0.31 -9.04
CA ILE A 96 -12.42 0.93 -9.72
C ILE A 96 -12.44 0.71 -11.24
N GLY A 97 -11.40 0.09 -11.79
CA GLY A 97 -11.31 -0.18 -13.23
C GLY A 97 -12.42 -1.11 -13.73
N VAL A 98 -12.67 -2.22 -13.03
CA VAL A 98 -13.76 -3.16 -13.36
C VAL A 98 -15.12 -2.47 -13.22
N GLY A 99 -15.32 -1.68 -12.17
CA GLY A 99 -16.55 -0.90 -11.99
C GLY A 99 -16.80 0.07 -13.13
N ASP A 100 -15.77 0.77 -13.60
CA ASP A 100 -15.89 1.70 -14.74
C ASP A 100 -16.21 0.96 -16.05
N VAL A 101 -15.61 -0.21 -16.29
CA VAL A 101 -15.91 -1.06 -17.46
C VAL A 101 -17.35 -1.55 -17.45
N ILE A 102 -17.86 -2.02 -16.30
CA ILE A 102 -19.24 -2.51 -16.17
C ILE A 102 -20.24 -1.37 -16.41
N LYS A 103 -20.02 -0.20 -15.81
CA LYS A 103 -20.88 0.97 -16.01
C LYS A 103 -20.90 1.43 -17.47
N ARG A 104 -19.73 1.43 -18.12
CA ARG A 104 -19.60 1.74 -19.54
C ARG A 104 -20.28 0.72 -20.44
N TRP A 105 -20.30 -0.55 -20.04
CA TRP A 105 -20.99 -1.62 -20.77
C TRP A 105 -22.52 -1.53 -20.66
N ASN A 106 -23.03 -1.04 -19.52
CA ASN A 106 -24.47 -0.89 -19.26
C ASN A 106 -25.07 0.43 -19.74
N ASP A 107 -24.33 1.25 -20.50
CA ASP A 107 -24.75 2.58 -20.99
C ASP A 107 -25.07 3.61 -19.87
N ASP A 108 -24.75 3.30 -18.61
CA ASP A 108 -24.76 4.20 -17.45
C ASP A 108 -23.49 5.08 -17.42
N ALA A 109 -23.15 5.65 -18.57
CA ALA A 109 -21.92 6.42 -18.77
C ALA A 109 -21.94 7.79 -18.05
N GLU A 110 -23.04 8.17 -17.39
CA GLU A 110 -23.15 9.41 -16.60
C GLU A 110 -22.41 9.33 -15.26
N ASP A 111 -22.30 8.13 -14.67
CA ASP A 111 -21.68 7.89 -13.36
C ASP A 111 -20.30 7.21 -13.44
N CYS A 112 -19.64 7.25 -14.61
CA CYS A 112 -18.28 6.75 -14.80
C CYS A 112 -17.26 7.66 -14.11
N PHE A 113 -16.42 7.06 -13.26
CA PHE A 113 -15.35 7.76 -12.55
C PHE A 113 -14.31 8.37 -13.51
N LEU A 114 -14.10 7.74 -14.68
CA LEU A 114 -13.16 8.19 -15.71
C LEU A 114 -13.76 9.16 -16.75
N ARG A 115 -15.04 9.54 -16.66
CA ARG A 115 -15.67 10.45 -17.64
C ARG A 115 -15.07 11.86 -17.59
N ARG A 116 -14.67 12.34 -16.41
CA ARG A 116 -13.84 13.54 -16.28
C ARG A 116 -12.38 13.14 -16.45
N GLY A 117 -11.82 13.36 -17.63
CA GLY A 117 -10.41 13.09 -17.91
C GLY A 117 -9.44 13.75 -16.91
N GLN A 118 -9.85 14.84 -16.27
CA GLN A 118 -9.10 15.48 -15.20
C GLN A 118 -9.00 14.62 -13.93
N ASP A 119 -10.08 13.97 -13.51
CA ASP A 119 -10.11 13.14 -12.30
C ASP A 119 -9.30 11.85 -12.51
N ALA A 120 -9.39 11.29 -13.72
CA ALA A 120 -8.54 10.19 -14.16
C ALA A 120 -7.05 10.53 -14.09
N LEU A 121 -6.65 11.69 -14.63
CA LEU A 121 -5.26 12.15 -14.62
C LEU A 121 -4.72 12.32 -13.20
N TRP A 122 -5.51 12.93 -12.31
CA TRP A 122 -5.12 13.06 -10.90
C TRP A 122 -4.97 11.71 -10.22
N PHE A 123 -5.90 10.79 -10.45
CA PHE A 123 -5.83 9.44 -9.91
C PHE A 123 -4.56 8.70 -10.35
N PHE A 124 -4.24 8.72 -11.66
CA PHE A 124 -3.01 8.13 -12.16
C PHE A 124 -1.77 8.81 -11.61
N ALA A 125 -1.73 10.15 -11.54
CA ALA A 125 -0.60 10.89 -11.00
C ALA A 125 -0.31 10.51 -9.54
N VAL A 126 -1.36 10.41 -8.72
CA VAL A 126 -1.25 9.98 -7.31
C VAL A 126 -0.76 8.53 -7.21
N LEU A 127 -1.30 7.62 -8.02
CA LEU A 127 -0.83 6.23 -8.07
C LEU A 127 0.65 6.13 -8.46
N PHE A 128 1.06 6.85 -9.52
CA PHE A 128 2.45 6.87 -9.96
C PHE A 128 3.38 7.37 -8.86
N TYR A 129 3.02 8.48 -8.20
CA TYR A 129 3.79 9.01 -7.08
C TYR A 129 3.92 8.01 -5.93
N PHE A 130 2.82 7.33 -5.59
CA PHE A 130 2.78 6.34 -4.52
C PHE A 130 3.68 5.14 -4.84
N TYR A 131 3.49 4.53 -6.01
CA TYR A 131 4.28 3.37 -6.43
C TYR A 131 5.77 3.71 -6.60
N TYR A 132 6.08 4.90 -7.10
CA TYR A 132 7.44 5.39 -7.20
C TYR A 132 8.11 5.49 -5.82
N THR A 133 7.40 6.06 -4.83
CA THR A 133 7.92 6.19 -3.47
C THR A 133 8.15 4.83 -2.83
N LEU A 134 7.19 3.89 -2.96
CA LEU A 134 7.35 2.51 -2.49
C LEU A 134 8.53 1.79 -3.17
N TYR A 135 8.69 1.95 -4.47
CA TYR A 135 9.77 1.34 -5.23
C TYR A 135 11.14 1.80 -4.74
N ILE A 136 11.27 3.10 -4.46
CA ILE A 136 12.52 3.65 -3.94
C ILE A 136 12.76 3.22 -2.49
N LEU A 137 11.74 3.19 -1.63
CA LEU A 137 11.85 2.67 -0.27
C LEU A 137 12.32 1.21 -0.28
N LYS A 138 11.73 0.37 -1.12
CA LYS A 138 12.15 -1.01 -1.34
C LYS A 138 13.64 -1.11 -1.70
N LYS A 139 14.09 -0.29 -2.65
CA LYS A 139 15.50 -0.25 -3.08
C LYS A 139 16.43 0.25 -1.96
N LEU A 140 15.96 1.20 -1.15
CA LEU A 140 16.70 1.77 -0.02
C LEU A 140 16.91 0.71 1.07
N PHE A 141 15.85 0.04 1.51
CA PHE A 141 15.89 -1.01 2.54
C PHE A 141 16.81 -2.16 2.14
N ARG A 142 16.69 -2.64 0.89
CA ARG A 142 17.57 -3.69 0.35
C ARG A 142 19.05 -3.28 0.30
N SER A 143 19.33 -1.98 0.15
CA SER A 143 20.69 -1.47 0.12
C SER A 143 21.33 -1.42 1.50
N ASP A 144 20.56 -1.20 2.56
CA ASP A 144 21.09 -1.14 3.93
C ASP A 144 21.23 -2.55 4.54
N ASP A 145 20.34 -3.50 4.23
CA ASP A 145 20.53 -4.93 4.53
C ASP A 145 21.86 -5.46 3.98
N ARG A 146 22.18 -5.09 2.73
CA ARG A 146 23.46 -5.46 2.08
C ARG A 146 24.69 -4.82 2.71
N LYS A 147 24.57 -3.69 3.41
CA LYS A 147 25.68 -3.09 4.16
C LYS A 147 25.86 -3.75 5.53
N LEU A 148 24.75 -4.15 6.16
CA LEU A 148 24.72 -4.82 7.46
C LEU A 148 25.12 -6.30 7.38
N THR A 149 24.99 -6.92 6.20
CA THR A 149 25.57 -8.23 5.91
C THR A 149 26.92 -8.02 5.22
N PRO A 150 28.06 -7.96 5.93
CA PRO A 150 29.32 -8.13 5.24
C PRO A 150 29.27 -9.50 4.54
N ARG A 151 29.59 -9.54 3.25
CA ARG A 151 29.95 -10.79 2.58
C ARG A 151 30.97 -11.47 3.50
N SER A 152 30.58 -12.55 4.18
CA SER A 152 31.52 -13.53 4.68
C SER A 152 32.15 -14.11 3.42
N VAL A 153 33.25 -13.48 2.99
CA VAL A 153 34.21 -14.12 2.12
C VAL A 153 34.71 -15.30 2.95
N ASP A 154 34.16 -16.48 2.66
CA ASP A 154 34.77 -17.76 3.02
C ASP A 154 36.14 -17.82 2.34
N ASN A 155 37.11 -17.13 2.95
CA ASN A 155 38.52 -17.41 2.75
C ASN A 155 38.81 -18.68 3.56
N HIS A 156 39.03 -19.77 2.83
CA HIS A 156 39.55 -21.05 3.31
C HIS A 156 40.44 -20.95 4.56
N PRO A 157 40.20 -21.80 5.58
CA PRO A 157 41.30 -22.31 6.37
C PRO A 157 41.87 -23.55 5.65
N ALA A 158 43.00 -23.37 4.97
CA ALA A 158 43.86 -24.50 4.64
C ALA A 158 44.37 -25.09 5.97
N TYR A 159 43.87 -26.27 6.33
CA TYR A 159 44.39 -27.03 7.47
C TYR A 159 45.88 -27.37 7.22
N PRO A 160 46.80 -27.03 8.13
CA PRO A 160 48.14 -27.62 8.06
C PRO A 160 48.05 -29.06 8.58
N LEU A 161 48.32 -30.03 7.70
CA LEU A 161 48.58 -31.42 8.05
C LEU A 161 49.82 -31.48 8.96
N VAL A 162 49.58 -31.75 10.25
CA VAL A 162 50.63 -32.05 11.22
C VAL A 162 51.27 -33.38 10.82
N ARG A 163 52.55 -33.33 10.45
CA ARG A 163 53.39 -34.51 10.17
C ARG A 163 53.89 -35.05 11.51
N VAL A 164 53.44 -36.23 11.91
CA VAL A 164 53.94 -36.95 13.08
C VAL A 164 55.22 -37.69 12.67
N HIS A 165 56.28 -37.52 13.45
CA HIS A 165 57.53 -38.30 13.38
C HIS A 165 57.42 -39.52 14.30
#